data_AF-A0A954YJ26-F1
#
_entry.id   AF-A0A954YJ26-F1
#
_cell.length_a   1.000
_cell.length_b   1.000
_cell.length_c   1.000
_cell.angle_alpha   90.00
_cell.angle_beta   90.00
_cell.angle_gamma   90.00
#
_symmetry.space_group_name_H-M   'P 1'
#
loop_
_entity.id
_entity.type
_entity.pdbx_description
1 polymer ?
#
loop_
_entity_poly.entity_id
_entity_poly.type
_entity_poly.pdbx_seq_one_letter_code
_entity_poly.pdbx_strand_id
1 'polypeptide(L)'
;MSATVVCKASRRIRYSLGGLLAVLTLAALGAAVVGYRHQRLAAQEHAFAEISKRGGMIYVYEEGAYINFNPLPNGFCGTGLIRIVDAAPQPTPFADDSLLSFSDEDVRLIQSVLHPVSINFSNTHVTQQGIDEVRKMFPRCDVSR
;
A
#
# COMPACT_ATOMS: atom_id res chain seq x y z
N MET A 1 -56.13 -43.10 -24.08
CA MET A 1 -55.58 -41.94 -23.36
C MET A 1 -54.11 -41.83 -23.75
N SER A 2 -53.74 -40.89 -24.63
CA SER A 2 -52.35 -40.73 -25.10
C SER A 2 -51.69 -39.58 -24.34
N ALA A 3 -50.58 -39.87 -23.67
CA ALA A 3 -49.74 -38.88 -23.00
C ALA A 3 -48.76 -38.25 -24.00
N THR A 4 -48.91 -36.96 -24.25
CA THR A 4 -47.93 -36.15 -24.99
C THR A 4 -46.82 -35.71 -24.04
N VAL A 5 -45.62 -36.26 -24.22
CA VAL A 5 -44.40 -35.81 -23.54
C VAL A 5 -43.93 -34.51 -24.19
N VAL A 6 -44.00 -33.41 -23.46
CA VAL A 6 -43.45 -32.12 -23.88
C VAL A 6 -41.95 -32.10 -23.59
N CYS A 7 -41.13 -32.43 -24.59
CA CYS A 7 -39.68 -32.25 -24.51
C CYS A 7 -39.33 -30.75 -24.48
N LYS A 8 -38.90 -30.26 -23.32
CA LYS A 8 -38.39 -28.90 -23.13
C LYS A 8 -37.05 -28.77 -23.85
N ALA A 9 -37.03 -28.10 -25.00
CA ALA A 9 -35.82 -27.89 -25.79
C ALA A 9 -34.77 -27.09 -24.98
N SER A 10 -33.68 -27.74 -24.61
CA SER A 10 -32.49 -27.11 -24.06
C SER A 10 -31.88 -26.19 -25.12
N ARG A 11 -31.95 -24.87 -24.90
CA ARG A 11 -31.25 -23.88 -25.74
C ARG A 11 -29.74 -24.08 -25.58
N ARG A 12 -29.11 -24.81 -26.50
CA ARG A 12 -27.65 -24.85 -26.62
C ARG A 12 -27.16 -23.49 -27.12
N ILE A 13 -26.63 -22.67 -26.23
CA ILE A 13 -25.97 -21.42 -26.61
C ILE A 13 -24.71 -21.79 -27.38
N ARG A 14 -24.71 -21.56 -28.69
CA ARG A 14 -23.55 -21.77 -29.56
C ARG A 14 -22.68 -20.51 -29.49
N TYR A 15 -21.70 -20.50 -28.61
CA TYR A 15 -20.66 -19.48 -28.61
C TYR A 15 -19.72 -19.75 -29.79
N SER A 16 -19.45 -18.74 -30.61
CA SER A 16 -18.37 -18.84 -31.60
C SER A 16 -17.03 -18.95 -30.88
N LEU A 17 -16.06 -19.66 -31.48
CA LEU A 17 -14.72 -19.80 -30.93
C LEU A 17 -14.09 -18.43 -30.59
N GLY A 18 -14.37 -17.41 -31.43
CA GLY A 18 -13.94 -16.03 -31.20
C GLY A 18 -14.57 -15.38 -29.96
N GLY A 19 -15.84 -15.67 -29.67
CA GLY A 19 -16.51 -15.19 -28.45
C GLY A 19 -15.90 -15.80 -27.18
N LEU A 20 -15.58 -17.10 -27.20
CA LEU A 20 -14.88 -17.76 -26.09
C LEU A 20 -13.47 -17.20 -25.87
N LEU A 21 -12.72 -16.97 -26.94
CA LEU A 21 -11.40 -16.33 -26.90
C LEU A 21 -11.45 -14.91 -26.32
N ALA A 22 -12.45 -14.11 -26.71
CA ALA A 22 -12.64 -12.77 -26.17
C ALA A 22 -12.95 -12.79 -24.66
N VAL A 23 -13.79 -13.72 -24.20
CA VAL A 23 -14.10 -13.85 -22.77
C VAL A 23 -12.87 -14.32 -21.98
N LEU A 24 -12.11 -15.29 -22.50
CA LEU A 24 -10.90 -15.78 -21.85
C LEU A 24 -9.80 -14.71 -21.76
N THR A 25 -9.62 -13.90 -22.80
CA THR A 25 -8.65 -12.79 -22.79
C THR A 25 -9.05 -11.71 -21.78
N LEU A 26 -10.33 -11.34 -21.71
CA LEU A 26 -10.82 -10.41 -20.69
C LEU A 26 -10.65 -10.96 -19.26
N ALA A 27 -10.95 -12.24 -19.05
CA ALA A 27 -10.74 -12.89 -17.75
C ALA A 27 -9.26 -12.94 -17.35
N ALA A 28 -8.36 -13.24 -18.30
CA ALA A 28 -6.92 -13.25 -18.07
C ALA A 28 -6.39 -11.85 -17.73
N LEU A 29 -6.84 -10.81 -18.45
CA LEU A 29 -6.49 -9.42 -18.14
C LEU A 29 -7.00 -9.02 -16.75
N GLY A 30 -8.25 -9.36 -16.42
CA GLY A 30 -8.82 -9.11 -15.11
C GLY A 30 -8.03 -9.79 -13.99
N ALA A 31 -7.69 -11.06 -14.16
CA ALA A 31 -6.88 -11.82 -13.19
C ALA A 31 -5.46 -11.25 -13.05
N ALA A 32 -4.83 -10.82 -14.14
CA ALA A 32 -3.50 -10.19 -14.11
C ALA A 32 -3.52 -8.86 -13.34
N VAL A 33 -4.53 -8.02 -13.57
CA VAL A 33 -4.70 -6.74 -12.85
C VAL A 33 -4.93 -6.99 -11.36
N VAL A 34 -5.76 -7.97 -11.01
CA VAL A 34 -6.03 -8.33 -9.61
C VAL A 34 -4.77 -8.90 -8.94
N GLY A 35 -4.06 -9.81 -9.61
CA GLY A 35 -2.81 -10.39 -9.10
C GLY A 35 -1.73 -9.34 -8.87
N TYR A 36 -1.55 -8.42 -9.84
CA TYR A 36 -0.61 -7.31 -9.70
C TYR A 36 -0.96 -6.39 -8.53
N ARG A 37 -2.26 -6.10 -8.34
CA ARG A 37 -2.74 -5.31 -7.20
C ARG A 37 -2.43 -6.00 -5.87
N HIS A 38 -2.67 -7.30 -5.76
CA HIS A 38 -2.34 -8.05 -4.54
C HIS A 38 -0.85 -8.04 -4.24
N GLN A 39 0.01 -8.22 -5.25
CA GLN A 39 1.45 -8.19 -5.06
C GLN A 39 1.95 -6.81 -4.60
N ARG A 40 1.39 -5.73 -5.16
CA ARG A 40 1.70 -4.35 -4.76
C ARG A 40 1.28 -4.06 -3.31
N LEU A 41 0.11 -4.53 -2.90
CA LEU A 41 -0.37 -4.39 -1.52
C LEU A 41 0.52 -5.17 -0.54
N ALA A 42 0.91 -6.40 -0.87
CA ALA A 42 1.80 -7.20 -0.02
C ALA A 42 3.19 -6.54 0.15
N ALA A 43 3.75 -6.00 -0.95
CA ALA A 43 5.02 -5.27 -0.89
C ALA A 43 4.91 -4.00 -0.04
N GLN A 44 3.78 -3.29 -0.12
CA GLN A 44 3.49 -2.12 0.70
C GLN A 44 3.37 -2.49 2.18
N GLU A 45 2.64 -3.56 2.53
CA GLU A 45 2.52 -4.01 3.92
C GLU A 45 3.87 -4.39 4.53
N HIS A 46 4.72 -5.06 3.75
CA HIS A 46 6.08 -5.37 4.17
C HIS A 46 6.92 -4.10 4.40
N ALA A 47 6.83 -3.13 3.49
CA ALA A 47 7.53 -1.85 3.63
C ALA A 47 7.05 -1.08 4.86
N PHE A 48 5.73 -1.09 5.12
CA PHE A 48 5.15 -0.47 6.30
C PHE A 48 5.67 -1.07 7.61
N ALA A 49 5.75 -2.40 7.68
CA ALA A 49 6.30 -3.08 8.84
C ALA A 49 7.79 -2.75 9.06
N GLU A 50 8.59 -2.64 7.99
CA GLU A 50 10.01 -2.28 8.10
C GLU A 50 10.22 -0.82 8.49
N ILE A 51 9.40 0.09 7.96
CA ILE A 51 9.42 1.51 8.34
C ILE A 51 9.03 1.66 9.83
N SER A 52 8.01 0.92 10.30
CA SER A 52 7.56 0.99 11.70
C SER A 52 8.54 0.40 12.70
N LYS A 53 9.26 -0.66 12.32
CA LYS A 53 10.38 -1.21 13.11
C LYS A 53 11.49 -0.18 13.33
N ARG A 54 11.66 0.76 12.40
CA ARG A 54 12.67 1.84 12.46
C ARG A 54 12.12 3.14 13.04
N GLY A 55 10.93 3.06 13.67
CA GLY A 55 10.29 4.18 14.36
C GLY A 55 9.41 5.08 13.50
N GLY A 56 9.19 4.75 12.24
CA GLY A 56 8.26 5.48 11.38
C GLY A 56 6.80 5.15 11.70
N MET A 57 6.00 6.17 11.95
CA MET A 57 4.55 6.04 12.07
C MET A 57 3.89 6.25 10.72
N ILE A 58 2.92 5.41 10.40
CA ILE A 58 2.26 5.42 9.11
C ILE A 58 0.77 5.57 9.32
N TYR A 59 0.19 6.57 8.65
CA TYR A 59 -1.24 6.82 8.61
C TYR A 59 -1.72 6.57 7.19
N VAL A 60 -2.70 5.69 7.02
CA VAL A 60 -3.29 5.38 5.71
C VAL A 60 -4.70 5.94 5.69
N TYR A 61 -4.92 6.97 4.88
CA TYR A 61 -6.22 7.54 4.61
C TYR A 61 -6.68 7.18 3.19
N GLU A 62 -7.91 7.53 2.82
CA GLU A 62 -8.41 7.35 1.45
C GLU A 62 -7.57 8.12 0.42
N GLU A 63 -7.04 9.28 0.82
CA GLU A 63 -6.21 10.17 -0.02
C GLU A 63 -4.79 9.62 -0.23
N GLY A 64 -4.33 8.73 0.64
CA GLY A 64 -3.02 8.08 0.54
C GLY A 64 -2.33 7.90 1.90
N ALA A 65 -1.02 7.65 1.84
CA ALA A 65 -0.20 7.33 3.01
C ALA A 65 0.60 8.55 3.52
N TYR A 66 0.62 8.74 4.84
CA TYR A 66 1.39 9.75 5.54
C TYR A 66 2.39 9.04 6.43
N ILE A 67 3.67 9.39 6.32
CA ILE A 67 4.76 8.76 7.06
C ILE A 67 5.42 9.82 7.93
N ASN A 68 5.55 9.56 9.22
CA ASN A 68 6.11 10.51 10.17
C ASN A 68 7.06 9.81 11.15
N PHE A 69 8.28 10.32 11.28
CA PHE A 69 9.28 9.80 12.23
C PHE A 69 9.35 10.62 13.54
N ASN A 70 8.57 11.70 13.66
CA ASN A 70 8.48 12.48 14.90
C ASN A 70 7.45 11.87 15.86
N PRO A 71 7.73 11.70 17.17
CA PRO A 71 6.75 11.24 18.16
C PRO A 71 5.44 12.04 18.12
N LEU A 72 4.33 11.32 18.29
CA LEU A 72 3.00 11.93 18.33
C LEU A 72 2.89 12.86 19.55
N PRO A 73 2.40 14.10 19.40
CA PRO A 73 1.92 14.83 20.55
C PRO A 73 0.75 14.06 21.19
N ASN A 74 0.71 14.03 22.52
CA ASN A 74 -0.39 13.43 23.27
C ASN A 74 -1.74 13.95 22.75
N GLY A 75 -2.63 13.07 22.30
CA GLY A 75 -3.99 13.43 21.88
C GLY A 75 -4.24 13.58 20.38
N PHE A 76 -3.60 12.76 19.54
CA PHE A 76 -3.97 12.70 18.12
C PHE A 76 -5.38 12.12 17.94
N CYS A 77 -6.32 12.97 17.52
CA CYS A 77 -7.70 12.62 17.21
C CYS A 77 -7.90 12.73 15.69
N GLY A 78 -7.72 11.63 14.95
CA GLY A 78 -8.05 11.56 13.52
C GLY A 78 -9.31 10.71 13.29
N THR A 79 -10.15 11.10 12.33
CA THR A 79 -11.43 10.45 11.98
C THR A 79 -11.34 9.43 10.84
N GLY A 80 -10.13 9.11 10.36
CA GLY A 80 -9.91 8.11 9.31
C GLY A 80 -9.75 6.68 9.85
N LEU A 81 -9.74 5.69 8.97
CA LEU A 81 -9.24 4.33 9.28
C LEU A 81 -7.74 4.40 9.53
N ILE A 82 -7.35 4.86 10.71
CA ILE A 82 -5.95 4.91 11.12
C ILE A 82 -5.49 3.46 11.34
N ARG A 83 -4.88 2.86 10.32
CA ARG A 83 -4.07 1.66 10.53
C ARG A 83 -2.71 2.12 11.06
N ILE A 84 -2.63 2.33 12.38
CA ILE A 84 -1.32 2.44 13.05
C ILE A 84 -0.68 1.07 12.90
N VAL A 85 0.33 0.96 12.03
CA VAL A 85 1.25 -0.17 12.11
C VAL A 85 2.14 0.18 13.29
N ASP A 86 1.92 -0.49 14.43
CA ASP A 86 2.56 -0.19 15.71
C ASP A 86 4.02 0.19 15.48
N ALA A 87 4.34 1.44 15.85
CA ALA A 87 5.73 1.83 16.01
C ALA A 87 6.35 0.85 17.00
N ALA A 88 7.54 0.32 16.69
CA ALA A 88 8.33 -0.32 17.73
C ALA A 88 8.32 0.58 18.97
N PRO A 89 8.20 0.02 20.19
CA PRO A 89 7.96 0.78 21.41
C PRO A 89 8.84 2.02 21.41
N GLN A 90 8.20 3.19 21.30
CA GLN A 90 8.94 4.43 21.14
C GLN A 90 9.90 4.53 22.30
N PRO A 91 11.19 4.80 22.03
CA PRO A 91 12.10 5.08 23.12
C PRO A 91 11.48 6.22 23.94
N THR A 92 11.24 5.95 25.22
CA THR A 92 10.96 6.99 26.20
C THR A 92 12.07 8.05 26.10
N PRO A 93 11.91 9.26 26.66
CA PRO A 93 12.98 10.28 26.68
C PRO A 93 14.32 9.84 27.32
N PHE A 94 14.46 8.57 27.71
CA PHE A 94 15.66 7.91 28.24
C PHE A 94 16.08 6.64 27.46
N ALA A 95 15.37 6.27 26.41
CA ALA A 95 15.73 5.09 25.63
C ALA A 95 16.62 5.51 24.46
N ASP A 96 17.73 4.79 24.39
CA ASP A 96 18.85 4.91 23.48
C ASP A 96 18.43 5.38 22.07
N ASP A 97 19.00 6.50 21.60
CA ASP A 97 18.80 7.10 20.26
C ASP A 97 19.08 6.09 19.10
N SER A 98 19.64 4.93 19.43
CA SER A 98 19.99 3.86 18.52
C SER A 98 18.80 3.01 17.99
N LEU A 99 17.57 3.23 18.48
CA LEU A 99 16.36 2.58 17.94
C LEU A 99 15.69 3.35 16.77
N LEU A 100 16.04 4.62 16.54
CA LEU A 100 15.51 5.46 15.45
C LEU A 100 16.54 5.61 14.33
N SER A 101 16.86 4.51 13.65
CA SER A 101 17.94 4.46 12.65
C SER A 101 17.47 4.55 11.20
N PHE A 102 16.35 5.23 10.92
CA PHE A 102 15.94 5.42 9.52
C PHE A 102 16.97 6.29 8.79
N SER A 103 17.61 5.72 7.76
CA SER A 103 18.77 6.29 7.07
C SER A 103 18.58 6.31 5.54
N ASP A 104 19.54 6.86 4.80
CA ASP A 104 19.50 6.89 3.33
C ASP A 104 19.34 5.49 2.71
N GLU A 105 19.88 4.44 3.33
CA GLU A 105 19.74 3.06 2.85
C GLU A 105 18.28 2.56 2.92
N ASP A 106 17.49 3.17 3.79
CA ASP A 106 16.11 2.78 4.08
C ASP A 106 15.09 3.55 3.23
N VAL A 107 15.52 4.64 2.58
CA VAL A 107 14.71 5.43 1.65
C VAL A 107 14.07 4.56 0.57
N ARG A 108 14.74 3.47 0.15
CA ARG A 108 14.21 2.50 -0.80
C ARG A 108 12.90 1.83 -0.35
N LEU A 109 12.66 1.72 0.97
CA LEU A 109 11.42 1.15 1.52
C LEU A 109 10.20 1.99 1.11
N ILE A 110 10.39 3.30 0.94
CA ILE A 110 9.33 4.24 0.58
C ILE A 110 8.85 4.00 -0.87
N GLN A 111 9.68 3.43 -1.74
CA GLN A 111 9.30 3.11 -3.13
C GLN A 111 8.12 2.14 -3.23
N SER A 112 7.94 1.30 -2.21
CA SER A 112 6.85 0.33 -2.14
C SER A 112 5.55 0.93 -1.59
N VAL A 113 5.57 2.18 -1.12
CA VAL A 113 4.41 2.86 -0.58
C VAL A 113 3.55 3.39 -1.73
N LEU A 114 2.29 2.94 -1.78
CA LEU A 114 1.35 3.42 -2.78
C LEU A 114 0.81 4.79 -2.35
N HIS A 115 0.94 5.78 -3.23
CA HIS A 115 0.43 7.14 -3.05
C HIS A 115 0.84 7.79 -1.71
N PRO A 116 2.14 8.02 -1.47
CA PRO A 116 2.56 8.84 -0.35
C PRO A 116 2.09 10.29 -0.58
N VAL A 117 1.40 10.84 0.41
CA VAL A 117 0.89 12.22 0.40
C VAL A 117 1.86 13.14 1.15
N SER A 118 2.36 12.68 2.29
CA SER A 118 3.32 13.42 3.10
C SER A 118 4.32 12.48 3.77
N ILE A 119 5.58 12.89 3.80
CA ILE A 119 6.66 12.17 4.48
C ILE A 119 7.47 13.20 5.27
N ASN A 120 7.52 13.03 6.59
CA ASN A 120 8.33 13.86 7.48
C ASN A 120 9.51 13.07 8.04
N PHE A 121 10.72 13.44 7.63
CA PHE A 121 12.01 12.86 8.06
C PHE A 121 12.60 13.48 9.32
N SER A 122 11.84 14.23 10.11
CA SER A 122 12.25 14.69 11.45
C SER A 122 12.76 13.51 12.29
N ASN A 123 13.84 13.73 13.03
CA ASN A 123 14.47 12.73 13.90
C ASN A 123 14.93 11.45 13.15
N THR A 124 15.37 11.61 11.91
CA THR A 124 16.01 10.53 11.13
C THR A 124 17.45 10.89 10.74
N HIS A 125 18.21 9.88 10.31
CA HIS A 125 19.56 10.03 9.76
C HIS A 125 19.57 10.19 8.24
N VAL A 126 18.41 10.43 7.61
CA VAL A 126 18.32 10.66 6.17
C VAL A 126 18.99 12.00 5.84
N THR A 127 19.89 11.98 4.86
CA THR A 127 20.59 13.15 4.39
C THR A 127 19.70 13.99 3.47
N GLN A 128 20.10 15.22 3.19
CA GLN A 128 19.37 16.05 2.23
C GLN A 128 19.34 15.41 0.84
N GLN A 129 20.40 14.67 0.47
CA GLN A 129 20.42 13.93 -0.79
C GLN A 129 19.34 12.85 -0.81
N GLY A 130 19.21 12.06 0.26
CA GLY A 130 18.15 11.05 0.38
C GLY A 130 16.75 11.67 0.30
N ILE A 131 16.53 12.82 0.95
CA ILE A 131 15.28 13.58 0.87
C ILE A 131 14.99 14.03 -0.57
N ASP A 132 15.99 14.55 -1.27
CA ASP A 132 15.82 15.03 -2.65
C ASP A 132 15.57 13.86 -3.62
N GLU A 133 16.14 12.69 -3.36
CA GLU A 133 15.80 11.46 -4.08
C GLU A 133 14.33 11.07 -3.86
N VAL A 134 13.82 11.16 -2.63
CA VAL A 134 12.40 10.92 -2.33
C VAL A 134 11.48 11.91 -3.06
N ARG A 135 11.84 13.20 -3.07
CA ARG A 135 11.09 14.23 -3.82
C ARG A 135 11.06 13.95 -5.31
N LYS A 136 12.16 13.45 -5.89
CA LYS A 136 12.21 13.04 -7.30
C LYS A 136 11.33 11.82 -7.57
N MET A 137 11.31 10.86 -6.65
CA MET A 137 10.46 9.67 -6.77
C MET A 137 8.97 9.99 -6.62
N PHE A 138 8.63 10.96 -5.76
CA PHE A 138 7.25 11.35 -5.44
C PHE A 138 7.05 12.86 -5.57
N PRO A 139 6.96 13.40 -6.80
CA PRO A 139 6.91 14.85 -7.04
C PRO A 139 5.63 15.54 -6.53
N ARG A 140 4.61 14.76 -6.14
CA ARG A 140 3.35 15.25 -5.56
C ARG A 140 3.26 15.05 -4.04
N CYS A 141 4.25 14.37 -3.45
CA CYS A 141 4.32 14.15 -2.00
C CYS A 141 4.93 15.39 -1.36
N ASP A 142 4.35 15.85 -0.26
CA ASP A 142 4.99 16.83 0.60
C ASP A 142 6.11 16.13 1.40
N VAL A 143 7.36 16.56 1.21
CA VAL A 143 8.52 15.94 1.86
C VAL A 143 9.25 16.98 2.69
N SER A 144 9.21 16.78 4.00
CA SER A 144 9.76 17.69 5.01
C SER A 144 10.77 16.99 5.92
N ARG A 145 11.51 17.80 6.67
CA ARG A 145 12.50 17.37 7.67
C ARG A 145 12.20 18.06 8.99
#